data_AF-A0A4P7JQ31-F1
#
_entry.id   AF-A0A4P7JQ31-F1
#
_cell.length_a   1.000
_cell.length_b   1.000
_cell.length_c   1.000
_cell.angle_alpha   90.00
_cell.angle_beta   90.00
_cell.angle_gamma   90.00
#
_symmetry.space_group_name_H-M   'P 1'
#
loop_
_entity.id
_entity.type
_entity.pdbx_description
1 polymer ?
#
loop_
_entity_poly.entity_id
_entity_poly.type
_entity_poly.pdbx_seq_one_letter_code
_entity_poly.pdbx_strand_id
1 'polypeptide(L)' 'MPQTVQHFLDIYQLRKSMQEDGITNPSEQVKEFTSSFVQALEKHDCDELVEIVKLESGIRQFVLIKTGTVLGELPANNT' A
#
# COMPACT_ATOMS: atom_id res chain seq x y z
N MET A 1 -6.50 8.45 10.01
CA MET A 1 -7.57 7.53 10.44
C MET A 1 -7.34 6.21 9.72
N PRO A 2 -7.48 5.07 10.40
CA PRO A 2 -7.47 3.75 9.77
C PRO A 2 -8.47 3.68 8.61
N GLN A 3 -8.16 2.85 7.62
CA GLN A 3 -9.05 2.53 6.50
C GLN A 3 -9.13 1.02 6.32
N THR A 4 -10.18 0.54 5.66
CA THR A 4 -10.33 -0.89 5.41
C THR A 4 -9.30 -1.40 4.40
N VAL A 5 -9.02 -2.70 4.43
CA VAL A 5 -8.25 -3.41 3.39
C VAL A 5 -8.86 -3.13 2.02
N GLN A 6 -10.19 -3.16 1.90
CA GLN A 6 -10.89 -2.84 0.64
C GLN A 6 -10.56 -1.45 0.12
N HIS A 7 -10.58 -0.42 0.99
CA HIS A 7 -10.27 0.95 0.59
C HIS A 7 -8.87 1.06 -0.02
N PHE A 8 -7.88 0.42 0.59
CA PHE A 8 -6.52 0.40 0.04
C PHE A 8 -6.44 -0.42 -1.23
N LEU A 9 -7.13 -1.57 -1.29
CA LEU A 9 -7.11 -2.45 -2.45
C LEU A 9 -7.67 -1.74 -3.69
N ASP A 10 -8.81 -1.04 -3.57
CA ASP A 10 -9.42 -0.28 -4.65
C ASP A 10 -8.46 0.77 -5.23
N ILE A 11 -7.81 1.54 -4.36
CA ILE A 11 -6.89 2.61 -4.76
C ILE A 11 -5.64 2.03 -5.43
N TYR A 12 -5.05 0.99 -4.83
CA TYR A 12 -3.77 0.47 -5.30
C TYR A 12 -3.90 -0.45 -6.50
N GLN A 13 -5.04 -1.13 -6.69
CA GLN A 13 -5.36 -1.81 -7.95
C GLN A 13 -5.51 -0.82 -9.10
N LEU A 14 -6.20 0.31 -8.89
CA LEU A 14 -6.28 1.38 -9.89
C LEU A 14 -4.88 1.93 -10.23
N ARG A 15 -4.07 2.24 -9.22
CA ARG A 15 -2.68 2.72 -9.43
C ARG A 15 -1.85 1.71 -10.20
N LYS A 16 -1.97 0.43 -9.88
CA LYS A 16 -1.26 -0.65 -10.57
C LYS A 16 -1.63 -0.69 -12.05
N SER A 17 -2.93 -0.68 -12.38
CA SER A 17 -3.38 -0.64 -13.79
C SER A 17 -2.84 0.60 -14.51
N MET A 18 -2.91 1.79 -13.91
CA MET A 18 -2.36 3.00 -14.52
C MET A 18 -0.84 2.94 -14.77
N GLN A 19 -0.10 2.19 -13.95
CA GLN A 19 1.34 1.97 -14.13
C GLN A 19 1.61 0.95 -15.25
N GLU A 20 0.83 -0.14 -15.30
CA GLU A 20 0.94 -1.20 -16.31
C GLU A 20 0.54 -0.70 -17.71
N ASP A 21 -0.48 0.15 -17.78
CA ASP A 21 -0.97 0.78 -19.02
C ASP A 21 -0.05 1.94 -19.49
N GLY A 22 0.98 2.28 -18.72
CA GLY A 22 1.91 3.37 -19.03
C GLY A 22 1.32 4.78 -18.90
N ILE A 23 0.13 4.92 -18.29
CA ILE A 23 -0.52 6.22 -18.03
C ILE A 23 0.29 7.03 -17.02
N THR A 24 0.87 6.34 -16.04
CA THR A 24 1.81 6.92 -15.06
C THR A 24 3.16 6.23 -15.16
N ASN A 25 4.24 6.95 -14.87
CA ASN A 25 5.59 6.39 -14.88
C ASN A 25 6.34 6.71 -13.58
N PRO A 26 5.95 6.11 -12.45
CA PRO A 26 6.71 6.24 -11.22
C PRO A 26 8.02 5.44 -11.29
N SER A 27 8.89 5.58 -10.29
CA SER A 27 10.11 4.78 -10.21
C SER A 27 9.81 3.28 -10.09
N GLU A 28 10.74 2.43 -10.52
CA GLU A 28 10.61 0.97 -10.40
C GLU A 28 10.33 0.53 -8.96
N GLN A 29 10.96 1.19 -7.97
CA GLN A 29 10.70 0.93 -6.55
C GLN A 29 9.21 1.13 -6.18
N VAL A 30 8.55 2.16 -6.74
CA VAL A 30 7.13 2.41 -6.48
C VAL A 30 6.25 1.40 -7.21
N LYS A 31 6.63 0.94 -8.40
CA LYS A 31 5.92 -0.13 -9.12
C LYS A 31 5.99 -1.44 -8.35
N GLU A 32 7.18 -1.82 -7.87
CA GLU A 32 7.40 -3.00 -7.02
C GLU A 32 6.61 -2.92 -5.72
N PHE A 33 6.63 -1.77 -5.04
CA PHE A 33 5.80 -1.54 -3.86
C PHE A 33 4.31 -1.69 -4.18
N THR A 34 3.82 -1.04 -5.24
CA THR A 34 2.41 -1.08 -5.63
C THR A 34 1.95 -2.52 -5.88
N SER A 35 2.74 -3.29 -6.63
CA SER A 35 2.43 -4.69 -6.95
C SER A 35 2.46 -5.58 -5.70
N SER A 36 3.51 -5.49 -4.87
CA SER A 36 3.63 -6.29 -3.65
C SER A 36 2.58 -5.94 -2.61
N PHE A 37 2.23 -4.65 -2.47
CA PHE A 37 1.22 -4.18 -1.53
C PHE A 37 -0.19 -4.65 -1.93
N VAL A 38 -0.55 -4.63 -3.22
CA VAL A 38 -1.81 -5.23 -3.71
C VAL A 38 -1.86 -6.72 -3.37
N GLN A 39 -0.79 -7.47 -3.65
CA GLN A 39 -0.73 -8.90 -3.32
C GLN A 39 -0.80 -9.19 -1.81
N ALA A 40 -0.31 -8.27 -0.97
CA ALA A 40 -0.46 -8.40 0.48
C ALA A 40 -1.92 -8.19 0.88
N LEU A 41 -2.56 -7.13 0.41
CA LEU A 41 -3.96 -6.80 0.71
C LEU A 41 -4.94 -7.90 0.27
N GLU A 42 -4.72 -8.51 -0.90
CA GLU A 42 -5.57 -9.61 -1.44
C GLU A 42 -5.62 -10.87 -0.55
N LYS A 43 -4.71 -11.00 0.42
CA LYS A 43 -4.65 -12.13 1.36
C LYS A 43 -5.43 -11.88 2.67
N HIS A 44 -6.03 -10.71 2.82
CA HIS A 44 -6.70 -10.28 4.05
C HIS A 44 -8.18 -10.00 3.83
N ASP A 45 -8.95 -10.04 4.92
CA ASP A 45 -10.38 -9.77 4.86
C ASP A 45 -10.63 -8.29 4.56
N CYS A 46 -11.58 -8.02 3.65
CA CYS A 46 -11.85 -6.69 3.12
C CYS A 46 -12.20 -5.64 4.18
N ASP A 47 -12.80 -6.07 5.29
CA ASP A 47 -13.24 -5.22 6.41
C ASP A 47 -12.15 -5.00 7.48
N GLU A 48 -11.00 -5.69 7.38
CA GLU A 48 -9.91 -5.47 8.34
C GLU A 48 -9.33 -4.06 8.18
N LEU A 49 -8.90 -3.47 9.29
CA LEU A 49 -8.42 -2.09 9.32
C LEU A 49 -6.90 -2.03 9.18
N VAL A 50 -6.45 -1.17 8.29
CA VAL A 50 -5.06 -0.82 8.05
C VAL A 50 -4.81 0.61 8.51
N GLU A 51 -3.76 0.81 9.29
CA GLU A 51 -3.26 2.13 9.64
C GLU A 51 -1.96 2.46 8.93
N ILE A 52 -1.69 3.75 8.75
CA ILE A 52 -0.44 4.24 8.21
C ILE A 52 0.39 4.80 9.36
N VAL A 53 1.50 4.15 9.67
CA VAL A 53 2.45 4.58 10.69
C VAL A 53 3.62 5.29 10.03
N LYS A 54 3.98 6.47 10.52
CA LYS A 54 5.16 7.21 10.06
C LYS A 54 6.32 6.96 11.03
N LEU A 55 7.41 6.39 10.53
CA LEU A 55 8.64 6.20 11.27
C LEU A 55 9.51 7.46 11.26
N GLU A 56 10.37 7.62 12.27
CA GLU A 56 11.33 8.73 12.36
C GLU A 56 12.29 8.77 11.16
N SER A 57 12.57 7.61 10.56
CA SER A 57 13.34 7.46 9.32
C SER A 57 12.69 8.08 8.08
N GLY A 58 11.45 8.58 8.18
CA GLY A 58 10.68 9.07 7.06
C GLY A 58 10.01 7.95 6.24
N ILE A 59 10.03 6.72 6.72
CA ILE A 59 9.30 5.59 6.10
C ILE A 59 7.84 5.60 6.57
N ARG A 60 6.92 5.33 5.66
CA ARG A 60 5.52 5.01 5.97
C ARG A 60 5.32 3.50 5.94
N GLN A 61 4.80 2.94 7.02
CA GLN A 61 4.38 1.54 7.10
C GLN A 61 2.87 1.45 7.04
N PHE A 62 2.36 0.47 6.31
CA PHE A 62 0.95 0.10 6.26
C PHE A 62 0.76 -1.13 7.14
N VAL A 63 0.03 -1.00 8.25
CA VAL A 63 -0.02 -2.01 9.30
C VAL A 63 -1.46 -2.46 9.52
N LEU A 64 -1.68 -3.78 9.49
CA LEU A 64 -2.96 -4.38 9.84
C LEU A 64 -3.17 -4.28 11.36
N ILE A 65 -4.18 -3.54 11.80
CA ILE A 65 -4.38 -3.20 13.22
C ILE A 65 -4.62 -4.46 14.08
N LYS A 66 -5.37 -5.42 13.55
CA LYS A 66 -5.77 -6.64 14.29
C LYS A 66 -4.57 -7.49 14.71
N THR A 67 -3.53 -7.56 13.87
CA THR A 67 -2.39 -8.48 14.06
C THR A 67 -1.06 -7.77 14.26
N GLY A 68 -0.98 -6.48 13.94
CA GLY A 68 0.29 -5.74 13.85
C GLY A 68 1.12 -6.12 12.62
N THR A 69 0.56 -6.84 11.64
CA THR A 69 1.28 -7.27 10.44
C THR A 69 1.57 -6.06 9.55
N VAL A 70 2.84 -5.88 9.18
CA VAL A 70 3.24 -4.89 8.18
C VAL A 70 2.93 -5.44 6.79
N LEU A 71 2.06 -4.74 6.07
CA LEU A 71 1.62 -5.09 4.71
C LEU A 71 2.50 -4.46 3.64
N GLY A 72 3.19 -3.37 3.97
CA GLY A 72 4.11 -2.70 3.06
C GLY A 72 4.79 -1.49 3.69
N GLU A 73 5.89 -1.08 3.07
CA GLU A 73 6.68 0.09 3.49
C GLU A 73 7.02 0.96 2.28
N LEU A 74 6.89 2.27 2.42
CA LEU A 74 7.25 3.21 1.36
C LEU A 74 7.92 4.46 1.96
N PRO A 75 9.07 4.91 1.44
CA PRO A 75 9.65 6.19 1.83
C PRO A 75 8.66 7.35 1.59
N ALA A 76 8.62 8.32 2.52
CA ALA A 76 7.79 9.51 2.38
C ALA A 76 8.14 10.36 1.14
N ASN A 77 9.36 10.19 0.63
CA ASN A 77 9.91 10.97 -0.48
C ASN A 77 9.45 10.46 -1.86
N ASN A 78 8.78 9.30 -1.90
CA ASN A 78 8.33 8.63 -3.13
C ASN A 78 6.81 8.76 -3.34
N THR A 79 6.18 9.83 -2.84
CA THR A 79 4.74 10.10 -3.03
C THR A 79 4.47 11.00 -4.20
#